data_AF-A0A936Y0R4-F1
#
_entry.id   AF-A0A936Y0R4-F1
#
_cell.length_a   1.000
_cell.length_b   1.000
_cell.length_c   1.000
_cell.angle_alpha   90.00
_cell.angle_beta   90.00
_cell.angle_gamma   90.00
#
_symmetry.space_group_name_H-M   'P 1'
#
loop_
_entity.id
_entity.type
_entity.pdbx_description
1 polymer ?
#
loop_
_entity_poly.entity_id
_entity_poly.type
_entity_poly.pdbx_seq_one_letter_code
_entity_poly.pdbx_strand_id
1 'polypeptide(L)'
;MKKTTFIYLPFILLNFLTMHAFCQKTAEQSFLGIAKSYLEYAAKNYKLDNNTVFIVTIGNQKQGSGFYKQGSVFFDITFNYDYNMINYDYDNVYKLGDYKLIIKKGSDTGIFNKIFEPGIYEYLNKGKNDGHKIEDFHWWRLIFNNKYQVIYLDIRNVNENIKLLKKNKVRFAKKFWSLDANGYPKSYR
;
A
#
# COMPACT_ATOMS: atom_id res chain seq x y z
N MET A 1 29.76 -30.45 35.32
CA MET A 1 28.51 -30.45 34.54
C MET A 1 28.32 -29.08 33.90
N LYS A 2 27.92 -29.05 32.62
CA LYS A 2 27.99 -27.93 31.67
C LYS A 2 27.10 -26.74 32.09
N LYS A 3 27.69 -25.57 32.31
CA LYS A 3 27.01 -24.25 32.44
C LYS A 3 27.27 -23.43 31.17
N THR A 4 26.66 -23.79 30.05
CA THR A 4 26.85 -23.04 28.78
C THR A 4 25.55 -22.69 28.05
N THR A 5 24.39 -23.09 28.59
CA THR A 5 23.12 -22.98 27.85
C THR A 5 22.38 -21.63 28.04
N PHE A 6 22.74 -20.82 29.05
CA PHE A 6 21.95 -19.62 29.42
C PHE A 6 22.31 -18.32 28.68
N ILE A 7 23.46 -18.25 27.99
CA ILE A 7 23.90 -17.02 27.29
C ILE A 7 23.27 -16.89 25.89
N TYR A 8 22.88 -18.01 25.27
CA TYR A 8 22.31 -18.01 23.92
C TYR A 8 20.84 -17.56 23.86
N LEU A 9 20.06 -17.78 24.92
CA LEU A 9 18.64 -17.40 24.97
C LEU A 9 18.42 -15.87 24.84
N PRO A 10 19.12 -14.99 25.59
CA PRO A 10 19.00 -13.55 25.38
C PRO A 10 19.53 -13.10 24.01
N PHE A 11 20.55 -13.78 23.47
CA PHE A 11 21.07 -13.47 22.13
C PHE A 11 20.07 -13.82 21.03
N ILE A 12 19.39 -14.97 21.14
CA ILE A 12 18.33 -15.38 20.20
C ILE A 12 17.15 -14.40 20.29
N LEU A 13 16.67 -14.07 21.50
CA LEU A 13 15.60 -13.09 21.71
C LEU A 13 15.94 -11.71 21.13
N LEU A 14 17.16 -11.22 21.34
CA LEU A 14 17.60 -9.94 20.79
C LEU A 14 17.62 -9.94 19.26
N ASN A 15 18.08 -11.03 18.64
CA ASN A 15 18.05 -11.17 17.18
C ASN A 15 16.61 -11.23 16.63
N PHE A 16 15.68 -11.89 17.32
CA PHE A 16 14.28 -11.90 16.92
C PHE A 16 13.64 -10.50 17.01
N LEU A 17 13.91 -9.75 18.07
CA LEU A 17 13.38 -8.40 18.26
C LEU A 17 13.91 -7.41 17.21
N THR A 18 15.21 -7.46 16.90
CA THR A 18 15.81 -6.58 15.88
C THR A 18 15.30 -6.89 14.48
N MET A 19 15.11 -8.18 14.14
CA MET A 19 14.52 -8.57 12.86
C MET A 19 13.07 -8.11 12.73
N HIS A 20 12.26 -8.22 13.79
CA HIS A 20 10.87 -7.78 13.75
C HIS A 20 10.75 -6.26 13.56
N ALA A 21 11.53 -5.48 14.32
CA ALA A 21 11.58 -4.02 14.18
C ALA A 21 12.05 -3.58 12.80
N PHE A 22 13.07 -4.25 12.25
CA PHE A 22 13.56 -3.99 10.89
C PHE A 22 12.50 -4.30 9.81
N CYS A 23 11.77 -5.41 9.98
CA CYS A 23 10.70 -5.80 9.09
C CYS A 23 9.57 -4.76 9.08
N GLN A 24 9.17 -4.29 10.27
CA GLN A 24 8.17 -3.23 10.42
C GLN A 24 8.61 -1.91 9.78
N LYS A 25 9.85 -1.47 10.00
CA LYS A 25 10.40 -0.27 9.35
C LYS A 25 10.44 -0.38 7.83
N THR A 26 10.74 -1.57 7.31
CA THR A 26 10.75 -1.83 5.86
C THR A 26 9.33 -1.74 5.28
N ALA A 27 8.33 -2.28 5.98
CA ALA A 27 6.93 -2.15 5.60
C ALA A 27 6.46 -0.69 5.63
N GLU A 28 6.78 0.04 6.70
CA GLU A 28 6.45 1.47 6.85
C GLU A 28 6.97 2.30 5.67
N GLN A 29 8.26 2.13 5.34
CA GLN A 29 8.88 2.83 4.22
C GLN A 29 8.26 2.45 2.88
N SER A 30 7.94 1.16 2.68
CA SER A 30 7.36 0.70 1.42
C SER A 30 5.96 1.26 1.22
N PHE A 31 5.09 1.21 2.23
CA PHE A 31 3.72 1.72 2.15
C PHE A 31 3.67 3.24 2.00
N LEU A 32 4.50 3.99 2.73
CA LEU A 32 4.64 5.44 2.52
C LEU A 32 5.14 5.75 1.11
N GLY A 33 6.14 5.01 0.64
CA GLY A 33 6.72 5.17 -0.68
C GLY A 33 5.69 4.97 -1.79
N ILE A 34 4.85 3.96 -1.67
CA ILE A 34 3.76 3.69 -2.61
C ILE A 34 2.75 4.83 -2.62
N ALA A 35 2.30 5.28 -1.45
CA ALA A 35 1.35 6.38 -1.35
C ALA A 35 1.89 7.66 -2.00
N LYS A 36 3.16 7.99 -1.76
CA LYS A 36 3.84 9.13 -2.42
C LYS A 36 3.95 8.96 -3.92
N SER A 37 4.35 7.77 -4.40
CA SER A 37 4.42 7.50 -5.85
C SER A 37 3.06 7.58 -6.51
N TYR A 38 2.01 7.11 -5.86
CA TYR A 38 0.66 7.20 -6.38
C TYR A 38 0.15 8.63 -6.39
N LEU A 39 0.43 9.44 -5.36
CA LEU A 39 0.13 10.86 -5.36
C LEU A 39 0.84 11.59 -6.53
N GLU A 40 2.13 11.34 -6.75
CA GLU A 40 2.87 11.91 -7.88
C GLU A 40 2.27 11.49 -9.23
N TYR A 41 1.92 10.21 -9.38
CA TYR A 41 1.23 9.70 -10.56
C TYR A 41 -0.13 10.39 -10.75
N ALA A 42 -0.92 10.48 -9.69
CA ALA A 42 -2.26 11.02 -9.73
C ALA A 42 -2.24 12.51 -10.08
N ALA A 43 -1.35 13.30 -9.46
CA ALA A 43 -1.17 14.72 -9.73
C ALA A 43 -0.73 15.01 -11.18
N LYS A 44 0.00 14.08 -11.81
CA LYS A 44 0.43 14.20 -13.21
C LYS A 44 -0.68 13.86 -14.20
N ASN A 45 -1.52 12.87 -13.88
CA ASN A 45 -2.47 12.29 -14.84
C ASN A 45 -3.91 12.77 -14.64
N TYR A 46 -4.23 13.32 -13.47
CA TYR A 46 -5.56 13.78 -13.10
C TYR A 46 -5.49 15.16 -12.47
N LYS A 47 -6.60 15.88 -12.53
CA LYS A 47 -6.74 17.19 -11.91
C LYS A 47 -7.14 17.03 -10.45
N LEU A 48 -6.15 16.90 -9.57
CA LEU A 48 -6.40 16.81 -8.14
C LEU A 48 -6.83 18.18 -7.57
N ASP A 49 -7.69 18.14 -6.56
CA ASP A 49 -8.19 19.31 -5.84
C ASP A 49 -8.44 18.99 -4.36
N ASN A 50 -8.96 19.96 -3.61
CA ASN A 50 -9.21 19.82 -2.17
C ASN A 50 -10.32 18.81 -1.83
N ASN A 51 -11.09 18.37 -2.82
CA ASN A 51 -12.13 17.36 -2.67
C ASN A 51 -11.58 15.94 -2.93
N THR A 52 -10.33 15.82 -3.35
CA THR A 52 -9.68 14.53 -3.59
C THR A 52 -9.40 13.79 -2.29
N VAL A 53 -9.81 12.52 -2.24
CA VAL A 53 -9.64 11.58 -1.13
C VAL A 53 -8.92 10.34 -1.63
N PHE A 54 -7.72 10.07 -1.12
CA PHE A 54 -7.00 8.82 -1.36
C PHE A 54 -7.59 7.71 -0.49
N ILE A 55 -7.75 6.53 -1.08
CA ILE A 55 -8.35 5.36 -0.44
C ILE A 55 -7.32 4.25 -0.47
N VAL A 56 -6.94 3.76 0.72
CA VAL A 56 -5.98 2.67 0.89
C VAL A 56 -6.67 1.43 1.46
N THR A 57 -6.29 0.26 0.97
CA THR A 57 -6.65 -1.04 1.57
C THR A 57 -5.41 -1.90 1.69
N ILE A 58 -5.22 -2.55 2.84
CA ILE A 58 -4.18 -3.56 3.05
C ILE A 58 -4.83 -4.86 3.49
N GLY A 59 -4.26 -5.99 3.07
CA GLY A 59 -4.71 -7.28 3.57
C GLY A 59 -3.85 -8.42 3.10
N ASN A 60 -4.31 -9.62 3.42
CA ASN A 60 -3.69 -10.85 2.95
C ASN A 60 -4.42 -11.35 1.71
N GLN A 61 -3.65 -11.78 0.72
CA GLN A 61 -4.18 -12.41 -0.48
C GLN A 61 -4.86 -13.73 -0.10
N LYS A 62 -6.18 -13.77 -0.29
CA LYS A 62 -7.02 -14.93 0.05
C LYS A 62 -6.77 -16.11 -0.88
N GLN A 63 -6.36 -15.84 -2.11
CA GLN A 63 -6.05 -16.84 -3.13
C GLN A 63 -4.63 -16.60 -3.64
N GLY A 64 -3.90 -17.70 -3.82
CA GLY A 64 -2.62 -17.66 -4.53
C GLY A 64 -2.83 -17.69 -6.04
N SER A 65 -1.81 -17.26 -6.78
CA SER A 65 -1.70 -17.44 -8.22
C SER A 65 -0.31 -17.95 -8.57
N GLY A 66 -0.05 -18.26 -9.85
CA GLY A 66 1.30 -18.62 -10.29
C GLY A 66 2.39 -17.57 -9.98
N PHE A 67 2.02 -16.33 -9.63
CA PHE A 67 2.94 -15.21 -9.38
C PHE A 67 3.15 -14.89 -7.89
N TYR A 68 2.23 -15.30 -7.02
CA TYR A 68 2.28 -15.00 -5.58
C TYR A 68 1.50 -16.04 -4.77
N LYS A 69 1.95 -16.26 -3.54
CA LYS A 69 1.35 -17.29 -2.67
C LYS A 69 0.12 -16.74 -1.95
N GLN A 70 -0.79 -17.64 -1.60
CA GLN A 70 -1.83 -17.34 -0.61
C GLN A 70 -1.17 -16.84 0.68
N GLY A 71 -1.75 -15.81 1.30
CA GLY A 71 -1.19 -15.17 2.49
C GLY A 71 -0.12 -14.11 2.20
N SER A 72 0.25 -13.85 0.94
CA SER A 72 1.03 -12.65 0.58
C SER A 72 0.26 -11.38 0.97
N VAL A 73 0.98 -10.35 1.43
CA VAL A 73 0.36 -9.05 1.74
C VAL A 73 0.10 -8.30 0.43
N PHE A 74 -1.07 -7.65 0.30
CA PHE A 74 -1.35 -6.70 -0.76
C PHE A 74 -1.55 -5.30 -0.20
N PHE A 75 -1.22 -4.31 -1.02
CA PHE A 75 -1.48 -2.90 -0.78
C PHE A 75 -2.18 -2.33 -2.01
N ASP A 76 -3.42 -1.88 -1.81
CA ASP A 76 -4.19 -1.21 -2.83
C ASP A 76 -4.29 0.27 -2.51
N ILE A 77 -4.14 1.10 -3.53
CA ILE A 77 -4.40 2.53 -3.43
C ILE A 77 -5.14 3.01 -4.68
N THR A 78 -6.14 3.84 -4.45
CA THR A 78 -6.81 4.64 -5.47
C THR A 78 -7.13 6.01 -4.88
N PHE A 79 -7.77 6.89 -5.63
CA PHE A 79 -8.44 8.05 -5.07
C PHE A 79 -9.86 8.14 -5.60
N ASN A 80 -10.65 8.99 -4.95
CA ASN A 80 -11.95 9.41 -5.41
C ASN A 80 -12.18 10.86 -4.98
N TYR A 81 -13.20 11.54 -5.49
CA TYR A 81 -13.63 12.81 -4.91
C TYR A 81 -14.63 12.58 -3.78
N ASP A 82 -14.64 13.47 -2.79
CA ASP A 82 -15.51 13.37 -1.61
C ASP A 82 -17.01 13.32 -1.95
N TYR A 83 -17.43 14.00 -3.02
CA TYR A 83 -18.80 13.94 -3.54
C TYR A 83 -19.17 12.60 -4.19
N ASN A 84 -18.19 11.75 -4.50
CA ASN A 84 -18.38 10.39 -5.02
C ASN A 84 -18.13 9.30 -3.96
N MET A 85 -17.81 9.69 -2.73
CA MET A 85 -17.62 8.77 -1.63
C MET A 85 -18.98 8.29 -1.11
N ILE A 86 -19.32 7.05 -1.44
CA ILE A 86 -20.56 6.38 -1.04
C ILE A 86 -20.19 5.03 -0.43
N ASN A 87 -20.73 4.73 0.76
CA ASN A 87 -20.56 3.45 1.45
C ASN A 87 -19.08 3.04 1.69
N TYR A 88 -18.17 4.00 1.88
CA TYR A 88 -16.81 3.70 2.33
C TYR A 88 -16.75 3.67 3.84
N ASP A 89 -16.55 2.49 4.42
CA ASP A 89 -16.29 2.37 5.85
C ASP A 89 -14.81 2.66 6.16
N TYR A 90 -14.54 3.59 7.06
CA TYR A 90 -13.22 3.93 7.58
C TYR A 90 -13.33 4.52 8.99
N ASP A 91 -12.28 4.36 9.79
CA ASP A 91 -12.31 4.81 11.19
C ASP A 91 -11.61 6.17 11.38
N ASN A 92 -10.61 6.51 10.54
CA ASN A 92 -9.83 7.73 10.66
C ASN A 92 -9.55 8.35 9.29
N VAL A 93 -9.37 9.68 9.29
CA VAL A 93 -8.83 10.44 8.16
C VAL A 93 -7.39 10.80 8.47
N TYR A 94 -6.50 10.58 7.52
CA TYR A 94 -5.10 10.95 7.56
C TYR A 94 -4.80 11.97 6.47
N LYS A 95 -3.58 12.52 6.50
CA LYS A 95 -3.05 13.39 5.46
C LYS A 95 -2.05 12.66 4.57
N LEU A 96 -2.14 12.91 3.27
CA LEU A 96 -1.13 12.57 2.29
C LEU A 96 -0.78 13.83 1.49
N GLY A 97 0.25 14.55 1.94
CA GLY A 97 0.47 15.94 1.48
C GLY A 97 -0.70 16.82 1.93
N ASP A 98 -1.25 17.60 1.01
CA ASP A 98 -2.41 18.47 1.26
C ASP A 98 -3.76 17.74 1.08
N TYR A 99 -3.74 16.44 0.77
CA TYR A 99 -4.92 15.65 0.46
C TYR A 99 -5.36 14.76 1.62
N LYS A 100 -6.65 14.43 1.64
CA LYS A 100 -7.23 13.48 2.58
C LYS A 100 -6.85 12.06 2.17
N LEU A 101 -6.56 11.21 3.14
CA LEU A 101 -6.35 9.78 2.96
C LEU A 101 -7.20 9.01 3.97
N ILE A 102 -7.93 8.01 3.51
CA ILE A 102 -8.62 7.06 4.36
C ILE A 102 -8.08 5.65 4.17
N ILE A 103 -8.27 4.84 5.21
CA ILE A 103 -7.95 3.42 5.17
C ILE A 103 -9.25 2.67 5.35
N LYS A 104 -9.58 1.81 4.39
CA LYS A 104 -10.81 1.01 4.43
C LYS A 104 -10.83 0.14 5.69
N LYS A 105 -11.94 0.19 6.42
CA LYS A 105 -12.18 -0.60 7.63
C LYS A 105 -12.01 -2.10 7.36
N GLY A 106 -11.43 -2.80 8.33
CA GLY A 106 -11.05 -4.22 8.19
C GLY A 106 -9.65 -4.44 7.58
N SER A 107 -8.96 -3.37 7.19
CA SER A 107 -7.53 -3.41 6.89
C SER A 107 -6.69 -3.36 8.17
N ASP A 108 -5.47 -3.90 8.17
CA ASP A 108 -4.53 -3.74 9.29
C ASP A 108 -4.05 -2.28 9.40
N THR A 109 -4.65 -1.53 10.32
CA THR A 109 -4.45 -0.08 10.46
C THR A 109 -3.24 0.31 11.33
N GLY A 110 -2.67 -0.62 12.10
CA GLY A 110 -1.69 -0.29 13.14
C GLY A 110 -0.39 0.31 12.59
N ILE A 111 0.02 -0.13 11.40
CA ILE A 111 1.21 0.40 10.74
C ILE A 111 1.00 1.81 10.19
N PHE A 112 -0.23 2.17 9.81
CA PHE A 112 -0.51 3.44 9.15
C PHE A 112 -0.59 4.63 10.10
N ASN A 113 -1.02 4.39 11.34
CA ASN A 113 -0.92 5.38 12.42
C ASN A 113 0.51 5.87 12.65
N LYS A 114 1.51 5.09 12.23
CA LYS A 114 2.94 5.44 12.32
C LYS A 114 3.47 6.14 11.06
N ILE A 115 2.75 6.04 9.94
CA ILE A 115 3.22 6.47 8.62
C ILE A 115 2.56 7.78 8.20
N PHE A 116 1.26 7.92 8.43
CA PHE A 116 0.49 9.07 7.99
C PHE A 116 0.14 9.96 9.17
N GLU A 117 0.22 11.26 8.93
CA GLU A 117 -0.20 12.26 9.91
C GLU A 117 -1.73 12.19 10.08
N PRO A 118 -2.25 12.21 11.31
CA PRO A 118 -3.69 12.27 11.53
C PRO A 118 -4.27 13.57 10.95
N GLY A 119 -5.40 13.45 10.27
CA GLY A 119 -6.23 14.57 9.84
C GLY A 119 -7.34 14.89 10.84
N ILE A 120 -8.08 15.96 10.59
CA ILE A 120 -9.35 16.19 11.28
C ILE A 120 -10.33 15.13 10.77
N TYR A 121 -10.97 14.41 11.68
CA TYR A 121 -12.02 13.47 11.30
C TYR A 121 -13.15 14.22 10.60
N GLU A 122 -13.56 13.69 9.45
CA GLU A 122 -14.67 14.20 8.67
C GLU A 122 -15.47 13.01 8.14
N TYR A 123 -16.80 13.13 8.15
CA TYR A 123 -17.68 12.19 7.47
C TYR A 123 -17.68 12.52 5.97
N LEU A 124 -16.98 11.69 5.20
CA LEU A 124 -16.71 11.84 3.78
C LEU A 124 -17.72 11.09 2.92
N ASN A 125 -18.56 10.20 3.49
CA ASN A 125 -19.64 9.51 2.78
C ASN A 125 -20.80 10.47 2.44
N LYS A 126 -20.49 11.52 1.68
CA LYS A 126 -21.39 12.61 1.31
C LYS A 126 -22.03 12.39 -0.06
N GLY A 127 -21.53 11.42 -0.82
CA GLY A 127 -22.02 11.14 -2.15
C GLY A 127 -23.46 10.66 -2.15
N LYS A 128 -24.16 10.96 -3.23
CA LYS A 128 -25.54 10.56 -3.48
C LYS A 128 -25.57 9.73 -4.78
N ASN A 129 -26.59 8.89 -4.94
CA ASN A 129 -26.76 8.02 -6.12
C ASN A 129 -27.27 8.77 -7.37
N ASP A 130 -27.04 10.06 -7.46
CA ASP A 130 -27.56 11.00 -8.45
C ASP A 130 -26.55 11.20 -9.58
N GLY A 131 -26.36 10.16 -10.40
CA GLY A 131 -25.89 10.27 -11.79
C GLY A 131 -24.52 10.91 -12.03
N HIS A 132 -23.75 11.23 -10.99
CA HIS A 132 -22.40 11.75 -11.13
C HIS A 132 -21.54 10.73 -11.88
N LYS A 133 -20.77 11.21 -12.86
CA LYS A 133 -19.88 10.37 -13.64
C LYS A 133 -18.85 9.75 -12.71
N ILE A 134 -18.89 8.43 -12.56
CA ILE A 134 -17.83 7.68 -11.88
C ILE A 134 -16.59 7.84 -12.74
N GLU A 135 -15.61 8.59 -12.24
CA GLU A 135 -14.31 8.70 -12.90
C GLU A 135 -13.56 7.37 -12.70
N ASP A 136 -13.05 6.81 -13.80
CA ASP A 136 -12.23 5.59 -13.78
C ASP A 136 -10.81 5.95 -13.35
N PHE A 137 -10.63 6.21 -12.04
CA PHE A 137 -9.32 6.36 -11.46
C PHE A 137 -8.59 5.04 -11.48
N HIS A 138 -7.38 5.04 -12.04
CA HIS A 138 -6.59 3.83 -12.10
C HIS A 138 -6.13 3.45 -10.69
N TRP A 139 -6.74 2.40 -10.16
CA TRP A 139 -6.28 1.75 -8.94
C TRP A 139 -4.90 1.11 -9.16
N TRP A 140 -4.08 1.12 -8.12
CA TRP A 140 -2.82 0.37 -8.06
C TRP A 140 -2.95 -0.73 -7.02
N ARG A 141 -2.59 -1.96 -7.41
CA ARG A 141 -2.41 -3.07 -6.48
C ARG A 141 -0.98 -3.57 -6.53
N LEU A 142 -0.36 -3.65 -5.35
CA LEU A 142 0.98 -4.19 -5.17
C LEU A 142 0.93 -5.38 -4.23
N ILE A 143 1.65 -6.44 -4.53
CA ILE A 143 1.74 -7.64 -3.68
C ILE A 143 3.18 -7.83 -3.23
N PHE A 144 3.35 -8.17 -1.95
CA PHE A 144 4.62 -8.27 -1.27
C PHE A 144 4.95 -9.70 -0.84
N ASN A 145 6.25 -9.98 -0.78
CA ASN A 145 6.75 -11.13 -0.02
C ASN A 145 6.89 -10.79 1.48
N ASN A 146 7.32 -11.77 2.28
CA ASN A 146 7.56 -11.61 3.71
C ASN A 146 8.70 -10.64 4.09
N LYS A 147 9.46 -10.14 3.10
CA LYS A 147 10.49 -9.11 3.28
C LYS A 147 10.00 -7.71 2.85
N TYR A 148 8.69 -7.57 2.61
CA TYR A 148 8.06 -6.34 2.09
C TYR A 148 8.70 -5.86 0.79
N GLN A 149 9.11 -6.80 -0.06
CA GLN A 149 9.54 -6.50 -1.43
C GLN A 149 8.38 -6.79 -2.38
N VAL A 150 8.14 -5.88 -3.32
CA VAL A 150 7.15 -6.05 -4.38
C VAL A 150 7.52 -7.28 -5.22
N ILE A 151 6.60 -8.23 -5.29
CA ILE A 151 6.67 -9.43 -6.15
C ILE A 151 5.68 -9.36 -7.30
N TYR A 152 4.62 -8.57 -7.19
CA TYR A 152 3.65 -8.40 -8.27
C TYR A 152 3.05 -6.99 -8.26
N LEU A 153 2.79 -6.46 -9.45
CA LEU A 153 2.18 -5.17 -9.72
C LEU A 153 0.98 -5.34 -10.65
N ASP A 154 -0.15 -4.77 -10.26
CA ASP A 154 -1.29 -4.53 -11.14
C ASP A 154 -1.52 -3.02 -11.19
N ILE A 155 -0.87 -2.40 -12.19
CA ILE A 155 -0.83 -0.96 -12.40
C ILE A 155 -0.79 -0.67 -13.91
N ARG A 156 -1.42 0.41 -14.36
CA ARG A 156 -1.23 0.89 -15.74
C ARG A 156 0.19 1.48 -15.91
N ASN A 157 0.71 1.55 -17.14
CA ASN A 157 2.02 2.16 -17.44
C ASN A 157 3.19 1.67 -16.55
N VAL A 158 3.28 0.35 -16.39
CA VAL A 158 4.18 -0.33 -15.42
C VAL A 158 5.60 0.22 -15.41
N ASN A 159 6.23 0.45 -16.58
CA ASN A 159 7.62 0.91 -16.66
C ASN A 159 7.82 2.30 -16.04
N GLU A 160 6.89 3.23 -16.24
CA GLU A 160 6.96 4.57 -15.66
C GLU A 160 6.74 4.50 -14.16
N ASN A 161 5.73 3.74 -13.74
CA ASN A 161 5.36 3.64 -12.33
C ASN A 161 6.40 2.87 -11.50
N ILE A 162 7.13 1.91 -12.07
CA ILE A 162 8.32 1.31 -11.42
C ILE A 162 9.37 2.38 -11.12
N LYS A 163 9.60 3.35 -12.03
CA LYS A 163 10.57 4.43 -11.79
C LYS A 163 10.12 5.32 -10.63
N LEU A 164 8.84 5.69 -10.59
CA LEU A 164 8.25 6.45 -9.47
C LEU A 164 8.33 5.69 -8.15
N LEU A 165 8.03 4.39 -8.13
CA LEU A 165 8.12 3.54 -6.94
C LEU A 165 9.57 3.42 -6.44
N LYS A 166 10.54 3.21 -7.33
CA LYS A 166 11.97 3.18 -6.98
C LYS A 166 12.46 4.53 -6.45
N LYS A 167 12.05 5.64 -7.06
CA LYS A 167 12.36 7.01 -6.59
C LYS A 167 11.90 7.21 -5.14
N ASN A 168 10.70 6.71 -4.79
CA ASN A 168 10.15 6.77 -3.45
C ASN A 168 10.53 5.57 -2.56
N LYS A 169 11.68 4.94 -2.84
CA LYS A 169 12.32 3.92 -1.99
C LYS A 169 11.51 2.62 -1.80
N VAL A 170 10.55 2.34 -2.68
CA VAL A 170 9.83 1.05 -2.67
C VAL A 170 10.77 -0.06 -3.16
N ARG A 171 10.86 -1.14 -2.40
CA ARG A 171 11.76 -2.27 -2.69
C ARG A 171 11.07 -3.29 -3.58
N PHE A 172 11.82 -3.81 -4.55
CA PHE A 172 11.37 -4.87 -5.45
C PHE A 172 12.14 -6.16 -5.16
N ALA A 173 11.49 -7.30 -5.34
CA ALA A 173 12.19 -8.58 -5.36
C ALA A 173 13.07 -8.64 -6.62
N LYS A 174 14.13 -9.47 -6.58
CA LYS A 174 15.04 -9.67 -7.72
C LYS A 174 14.31 -10.09 -9.00
N LYS A 175 13.18 -10.79 -8.85
CA LYS A 175 12.23 -11.08 -9.92
C LYS A 175 10.85 -10.74 -9.41
N PHE A 176 10.10 -9.98 -10.19
CA PHE A 176 8.70 -9.63 -9.93
C PHE A 176 7.92 -9.60 -11.24
N TRP A 177 6.59 -9.55 -11.14
CA TRP A 177 5.69 -9.68 -12.28
C TRP A 177 4.70 -8.51 -12.37
N SER A 178 4.19 -8.26 -13.57
CA SER A 178 2.97 -7.49 -13.80
C SER A 178 2.16 -8.14 -14.91
N LEU A 179 0.97 -7.60 -15.20
CA LEU A 179 0.30 -7.84 -16.46
C LEU A 179 0.74 -6.80 -17.49
N ASP A 180 0.82 -7.20 -18.76
CA ASP A 180 0.94 -6.27 -19.88
C ASP A 180 -0.44 -5.74 -20.31
N ALA A 181 -0.48 -4.92 -21.37
CA ALA A 181 -1.72 -4.32 -21.87
C ALA A 181 -2.76 -5.35 -22.34
N ASN A 182 -2.35 -6.58 -22.62
CA ASN A 182 -3.23 -7.68 -23.06
C ASN A 182 -3.56 -8.64 -21.92
N GLY A 183 -3.17 -8.32 -20.68
CA GLY A 183 -3.38 -9.19 -19.53
C GLY A 183 -2.39 -10.36 -19.44
N TYR A 184 -1.31 -10.38 -20.23
CA TYR A 184 -0.32 -11.44 -20.15
C TYR A 184 0.75 -11.14 -19.09
N PRO A 185 1.23 -12.16 -18.36
CA PRO A 185 2.26 -11.97 -17.37
C PRO A 185 3.59 -11.52 -18.00
N LYS A 186 4.15 -10.43 -17.48
CA LYS A 186 5.46 -9.91 -17.83
C LYS A 186 6.36 -9.89 -16.61
N SER A 187 7.55 -10.48 -16.72
CA SER A 187 8.53 -10.48 -15.62
C SER A 187 9.55 -9.36 -15.74
N TYR A 188 10.00 -8.86 -14.61
CA TYR A 188 11.00 -7.80 -14.46
C TYR A 188 12.17 -8.29 -13.61
N ARG A 189 13.35 -7.69 -13.83
CA ARG A 189 14.58 -7.93 -13.07
C ARG A 189 15.16 -6.60 -12.59
#